data_AF-X0QYJ3-F1
#
_entry.id   AF-X0QYJ3-F1
#
_cell.length_a   1.000
_cell.length_b   1.000
_cell.length_c   1.000
_cell.angle_alpha   90.00
_cell.angle_beta   90.00
_cell.angle_gamma   90.00
#
_symmetry.space_group_name_H-M   'P 1'
#
loop_
_entity.id
_entity.type
_entity.pdbx_description
1 polymer ?
#
loop_
_entity_poly.entity_id
_entity_poly.type
_entity_poly.pdbx_seq_one_letter_code
_entity_poly.pdbx_strand_id
1 'polypeptide(L)'
;MTTDTKENTSTQNSDNLESNDATLNTTTSDAKDARQFGKVAVVYGGSSNERSVSLDSGAAVLQALQNQGVDATHFDPKHQDITELREYDRVFNVLHGRGGEDGLLQGVLQWFDIPQTGSGILASALGMDKVRTKQLWQGCGLATAPFSLLTAETDLAASGQHARFTTYYQARS
;
A
#
# COMPACT_ATOMS: atom_id res chain seq x y z
N MET A 1 25.19 -43.92 -75.81
CA MET A 1 24.45 -43.13 -74.82
C MET A 1 25.45 -42.73 -73.75
N THR A 2 25.91 -41.49 -73.87
CA THR A 2 26.72 -40.67 -72.94
C THR A 2 26.07 -40.66 -71.54
N THR A 3 26.74 -40.57 -70.37
CA THR A 3 27.99 -39.91 -69.94
C THR A 3 28.29 -40.32 -68.48
N ASP A 4 29.57 -40.41 -68.10
CA ASP A 4 30.27 -39.75 -66.97
C ASP A 4 29.53 -39.46 -65.63
N THR A 5 30.10 -39.49 -64.41
CA THR A 5 31.47 -39.72 -63.88
C THR A 5 31.41 -39.58 -62.33
N LYS A 6 32.16 -40.44 -61.62
CA LYS A 6 32.90 -40.30 -60.31
C LYS A 6 32.16 -40.00 -58.98
N GLU A 7 32.37 -40.86 -57.97
CA GLU A 7 33.27 -40.74 -56.78
C GLU A 7 32.56 -40.06 -55.59
N ASN A 8 32.84 -40.30 -54.30
CA ASN A 8 33.59 -41.26 -53.50
C ASN A 8 33.28 -40.79 -52.05
N THR A 9 32.72 -41.64 -51.18
CA THR A 9 32.44 -41.25 -49.78
C THR A 9 33.37 -42.02 -48.85
N SER A 10 34.42 -41.33 -48.40
CA SER A 10 35.32 -41.80 -47.33
C SER A 10 34.92 -41.14 -46.01
N THR A 11 34.47 -41.98 -45.08
CA THR A 11 34.35 -41.68 -43.64
C THR A 11 35.75 -41.52 -43.03
N GLN A 12 35.95 -40.58 -42.11
CA GLN A 12 36.63 -40.77 -40.80
C GLN A 12 36.55 -39.50 -39.94
N ASN A 13 36.25 -39.71 -38.65
CA ASN A 13 36.22 -38.76 -37.53
C ASN A 13 37.62 -38.26 -37.16
N SER A 14 37.71 -37.01 -36.68
CA SER A 14 38.50 -36.64 -35.51
C SER A 14 38.22 -35.20 -35.05
N ASP A 15 38.01 -35.06 -33.74
CA ASP A 15 38.27 -33.88 -32.90
C ASP A 15 37.25 -32.73 -32.89
N ASN A 16 36.15 -32.95 -32.15
CA ASN A 16 35.38 -31.87 -31.54
C ASN A 16 36.13 -31.35 -30.30
N LEU A 17 36.85 -30.25 -30.44
CA LEU A 17 37.30 -29.43 -29.31
C LEU A 17 36.19 -28.43 -28.95
N GLU A 18 35.82 -28.47 -27.68
CA GLU A 18 34.81 -27.64 -27.03
C GLU A 18 35.12 -26.13 -27.16
N SER A 19 34.20 -25.40 -27.78
CA SER A 19 34.01 -23.98 -27.49
C SER A 19 32.63 -23.82 -26.84
N ASN A 20 32.60 -23.95 -25.51
CA ASN A 20 31.45 -23.55 -24.69
C ASN A 20 31.35 -22.03 -24.74
N ASP A 21 30.69 -21.50 -25.77
CA ASP A 21 30.18 -20.12 -25.75
C ASP A 21 28.98 -20.12 -24.79
N ALA A 22 29.30 -19.91 -23.51
CA ALA A 22 28.35 -19.70 -22.46
C ALA A 22 27.51 -18.49 -22.82
N THR A 23 26.37 -18.74 -23.47
CA THR A 23 25.27 -17.79 -23.51
C THR A 23 24.92 -17.55 -22.06
N LEU A 24 25.41 -16.43 -21.51
CA LEU A 24 25.02 -15.94 -20.21
C LEU A 24 23.50 -15.80 -20.26
N ASN A 25 22.80 -16.78 -19.68
CA ASN A 25 21.47 -16.59 -19.16
C ASN A 25 21.61 -15.58 -18.03
N THR A 26 21.69 -14.30 -18.38
CA THR A 26 21.42 -13.22 -17.45
C THR A 26 19.97 -13.39 -17.05
N THR A 27 19.78 -14.06 -15.91
CA THR A 27 18.64 -13.90 -15.03
C THR A 27 18.51 -12.41 -14.71
N THR A 28 17.89 -11.67 -15.62
CA THR A 28 17.41 -10.32 -15.40
C THR A 28 16.36 -10.40 -14.30
N SER A 29 16.79 -9.98 -13.11
CA SER A 29 16.04 -9.44 -11.97
C SER A 29 14.60 -9.89 -11.76
N ASP A 30 14.28 -10.27 -10.52
CA ASP A 30 12.93 -10.38 -9.94
C ASP A 30 12.13 -9.05 -9.99
N ALA A 31 12.00 -8.44 -11.17
CA ALA A 31 11.02 -7.41 -11.45
C ALA A 31 9.67 -8.14 -11.52
N LYS A 32 8.96 -8.13 -10.38
CA LYS A 32 7.58 -8.61 -10.28
C LYS A 32 6.79 -8.09 -11.48
N ASP A 33 6.27 -9.00 -12.31
CA ASP A 33 5.43 -8.68 -13.46
C ASP A 33 4.25 -7.81 -12.99
N ALA A 34 4.17 -6.57 -13.47
CA ALA A 34 3.18 -5.59 -13.03
C ALA A 34 1.74 -6.04 -13.30
N ARG A 35 1.54 -6.92 -14.30
CA ARG A 35 0.21 -7.46 -14.65
C ARG A 35 -0.42 -8.26 -13.53
N GLN A 36 0.39 -8.82 -12.61
CA GLN A 36 -0.13 -9.58 -11.47
C GLN A 36 -0.98 -8.73 -10.50
N PHE A 37 -0.84 -7.41 -10.56
CA PHE A 37 -1.59 -6.50 -9.71
C PHE A 37 -3.01 -6.26 -10.21
N GLY A 38 -3.31 -6.56 -11.48
CA GLY A 38 -4.58 -6.20 -12.08
C GLY A 38 -4.81 -4.69 -12.06
N LYS A 39 -6.07 -4.27 -12.03
CA LYS A 39 -6.49 -2.88 -11.97
C LYS A 39 -6.47 -2.36 -10.53
N VAL A 40 -5.67 -1.32 -10.30
CA VAL A 40 -5.37 -0.74 -8.97
C VAL A 40 -6.03 0.63 -8.83
N ALA A 41 -6.88 0.80 -7.84
CA ALA A 41 -7.34 2.13 -7.45
C ALA A 41 -6.32 2.75 -6.48
N VAL A 42 -5.76 3.91 -6.84
CA VAL A 42 -4.99 4.74 -5.91
C VAL A 42 -5.96 5.76 -5.32
N VAL A 43 -6.35 5.52 -4.07
CA VAL A 43 -7.40 6.28 -3.40
C VAL A 43 -6.77 7.45 -2.65
N TYR A 44 -7.03 8.68 -3.10
CA TYR A 44 -6.48 9.89 -2.49
C TYR A 44 -7.36 11.13 -2.75
N GLY A 45 -7.19 12.16 -1.91
CA GLY A 45 -8.05 13.32 -1.84
C GLY A 45 -8.99 13.26 -0.63
N GLY A 46 -10.26 12.91 -0.85
CA GLY A 46 -11.26 12.82 0.22
C GLY A 46 -11.71 14.17 0.79
N SER A 47 -12.41 14.13 1.92
CA SER A 47 -13.08 15.30 2.52
C SER A 47 -12.47 15.75 3.86
N SER A 48 -11.33 15.19 4.26
CA SER A 48 -10.65 15.57 5.50
C SER A 48 -9.96 16.93 5.38
N ASN A 49 -9.55 17.48 6.53
CA ASN A 49 -8.73 18.69 6.58
C ASN A 49 -7.31 18.49 6.01
N GLU A 50 -6.92 17.24 5.73
CA GLU A 50 -5.61 16.85 5.21
C GLU A 50 -5.65 16.53 3.70
N ARG A 51 -6.75 16.91 3.02
CA ARG A 51 -6.96 16.66 1.59
C ARG A 51 -5.77 17.09 0.71
N SER A 52 -5.21 18.29 0.93
CA SER A 52 -4.09 18.77 0.10
C SER A 52 -2.88 17.85 0.16
N VAL A 53 -2.54 17.38 1.36
CA VAL A 53 -1.44 16.42 1.57
C VAL A 53 -1.75 15.09 0.89
N SER A 54 -3.01 14.65 0.94
CA SER A 54 -3.45 13.42 0.26
C SER A 54 -3.35 13.55 -1.26
N LEU A 55 -3.68 14.72 -1.83
CA LEU A 55 -3.53 14.99 -3.26
C LEU A 55 -2.07 14.93 -3.70
N ASP A 56 -1.17 15.58 -2.97
CA ASP A 56 0.24 15.63 -3.30
C ASP A 56 0.91 14.25 -3.22
N SER A 57 0.69 13.54 -2.12
CA SER A 57 1.24 12.19 -1.90
C SER A 57 0.62 11.15 -2.84
N GLY A 58 -0.69 11.19 -3.04
CA GLY A 58 -1.42 10.28 -3.91
C GLY A 58 -1.02 10.41 -5.38
N ALA A 59 -0.82 11.65 -5.87
CA ALA A 59 -0.32 11.88 -7.23
C ALA A 59 1.08 11.28 -7.43
N ALA A 60 1.98 11.43 -6.45
CA ALA A 60 3.32 10.83 -6.51
C ALA A 60 3.26 9.29 -6.52
N VAL A 61 2.41 8.69 -5.69
CA VAL A 61 2.19 7.23 -5.67
C VAL A 61 1.64 6.73 -6.99
N LEU A 62 0.62 7.40 -7.54
CA LEU A 62 0.01 7.05 -8.82
C LEU A 62 1.05 7.06 -9.94
N GLN A 63 1.81 8.14 -10.06
CA GLN A 63 2.88 8.24 -11.05
C GLN A 63 3.92 7.14 -10.87
N ALA A 64 4.33 6.84 -9.63
CA ALA A 64 5.30 5.78 -9.36
C ALA A 64 4.77 4.39 -9.81
N LEU A 65 3.52 4.06 -9.51
CA LEU A 65 2.91 2.79 -9.92
C LEU A 65 2.79 2.68 -11.45
N GLN A 66 2.33 3.74 -12.11
CA GLN A 66 2.22 3.80 -13.57
C GLN A 66 3.59 3.68 -14.25
N ASN A 67 4.63 4.31 -13.70
CA ASN A 67 6.01 4.18 -14.20
C ASN A 67 6.57 2.75 -14.07
N GLN A 68 6.01 1.93 -13.17
CA GLN A 68 6.33 0.50 -13.06
C GLN A 68 5.44 -0.39 -13.94
N GLY A 69 4.55 0.19 -14.76
CA GLY A 69 3.66 -0.54 -15.66
C GLY A 69 2.43 -1.14 -14.97
N VAL A 70 2.10 -0.72 -13.74
CA VAL A 70 0.86 -1.14 -13.06
C VAL A 70 -0.33 -0.39 -13.67
N ASP A 71 -1.44 -1.10 -13.91
CA ASP A 71 -2.72 -0.50 -14.32
C ASP A 71 -3.36 0.22 -13.13
N ALA A 72 -2.83 1.40 -12.80
CA ALA A 72 -3.26 2.20 -11.67
C ALA A 72 -4.00 3.46 -12.12
N THR A 73 -5.15 3.75 -11.49
CA THR A 73 -5.91 4.97 -11.73
C THR A 73 -6.25 5.68 -10.42
N HIS A 74 -6.38 7.01 -10.47
CA HIS A 74 -6.86 7.79 -9.33
C HIS A 74 -8.32 7.46 -9.02
N PHE A 75 -8.63 7.40 -7.73
CA PHE A 75 -9.99 7.37 -7.21
C PHE A 75 -10.15 8.40 -6.08
N ASP A 76 -11.07 9.37 -6.22
CA ASP A 76 -11.38 10.33 -5.14
C ASP A 76 -12.79 10.08 -4.58
N PRO A 77 -12.92 9.55 -3.35
CA PRO A 77 -14.22 9.24 -2.75
C PRO A 77 -15.04 10.50 -2.42
N LYS A 78 -14.47 11.70 -2.56
CA LYS A 78 -15.23 12.94 -2.48
C LYS A 78 -16.12 13.17 -3.71
N HIS A 79 -15.69 12.67 -4.88
CA HIS A 79 -16.30 12.99 -6.18
C HIS A 79 -16.83 11.76 -6.92
N GLN A 80 -16.44 10.56 -6.50
CA GLN A 80 -16.85 9.29 -7.09
C GLN A 80 -17.67 8.47 -6.10
N ASP A 81 -18.59 7.66 -6.60
CA ASP A 81 -19.37 6.76 -5.75
C ASP A 81 -18.45 5.65 -5.23
N ILE A 82 -18.38 5.50 -3.91
CA ILE A 82 -17.54 4.49 -3.27
C ILE A 82 -17.82 3.07 -3.77
N THR A 83 -19.03 2.79 -4.26
CA THR A 83 -19.43 1.49 -4.80
C THR A 83 -18.70 1.11 -6.09
N GLU A 84 -18.20 2.09 -6.85
CA GLU A 84 -17.38 1.91 -8.06
C GLU A 84 -16.03 1.23 -7.77
N LEU A 85 -15.60 1.18 -6.50
CA LEU A 85 -14.38 0.47 -6.11
C LEU A 85 -14.45 -1.03 -6.44
N ARG A 86 -15.66 -1.61 -6.62
CA ARG A 86 -15.83 -3.00 -7.06
C ARG A 86 -15.25 -3.30 -8.44
N GLU A 87 -15.00 -2.28 -9.24
CA GLU A 87 -14.39 -2.41 -10.57
C GLU A 87 -12.85 -2.49 -10.52
N TYR A 88 -12.27 -2.67 -9.34
CA TYR A 88 -10.83 -2.72 -9.10
C TYR A 88 -10.45 -4.02 -8.37
N ASP A 89 -9.28 -4.55 -8.72
CA ASP A 89 -8.75 -5.77 -8.11
C ASP A 89 -8.09 -5.50 -6.75
N ARG A 90 -7.65 -4.26 -6.50
CA ARG A 90 -7.06 -3.83 -5.22
C ARG A 90 -7.04 -2.32 -5.06
N VAL A 91 -6.82 -1.88 -3.82
CA VAL A 91 -6.69 -0.47 -3.45
C VAL A 91 -5.32 -0.16 -2.85
N PHE A 92 -4.70 0.89 -3.36
CA PHE A 92 -3.63 1.59 -2.68
C PHE A 92 -4.23 2.81 -1.95
N ASN A 93 -4.30 2.75 -0.62
CA ASN A 93 -4.89 3.81 0.19
C ASN A 93 -3.84 4.89 0.53
N VAL A 94 -4.09 6.13 0.08
CA VAL A 94 -3.28 7.32 0.37
C VAL A 94 -4.17 8.47 0.89
N LEU A 95 -5.35 8.15 1.42
CA LEU A 95 -6.17 9.13 2.14
C LEU A 95 -5.50 9.47 3.48
N HIS A 96 -5.51 10.75 3.85
CA HIS A 96 -5.06 11.20 5.16
C HIS A 96 -6.24 11.66 6.02
N GLY A 97 -6.18 11.32 7.30
CA GLY A 97 -7.19 11.67 8.28
C GLY A 97 -8.45 10.83 8.22
N ARG A 98 -9.56 11.42 8.70
CA ARG A 98 -10.85 10.75 8.86
C ARG A 98 -11.39 10.23 7.53
N GLY A 99 -11.95 9.02 7.56
CA GLY A 99 -12.41 8.28 6.39
C GLY A 99 -11.33 7.36 5.78
N GLY A 100 -10.07 7.78 5.81
CA GLY A 100 -8.95 7.04 5.19
C GLY A 100 -8.11 6.22 6.17
N GLU A 101 -7.84 6.78 7.33
CA GLU A 101 -6.88 6.23 8.31
C GLU A 101 -7.56 5.73 9.60
N ASP A 102 -8.88 5.88 9.71
CA ASP A 102 -9.67 5.58 10.93
C ASP A 102 -10.46 4.27 10.86
N GLY A 103 -10.31 3.50 9.79
CA GLY A 103 -10.98 2.20 9.60
C GLY A 103 -12.21 2.22 8.70
N LEU A 104 -12.71 3.40 8.29
CA LEU A 104 -13.92 3.52 7.46
C LEU A 104 -13.74 2.92 6.06
N LEU A 105 -12.77 3.41 5.29
CA LEU A 105 -12.47 2.86 3.96
C LEU A 105 -12.11 1.36 4.06
N GLN A 106 -11.33 0.98 5.08
CA GLN A 106 -10.96 -0.42 5.31
C GLN A 106 -12.18 -1.31 5.51
N GLY A 107 -13.20 -0.83 6.21
CA GLY A 107 -14.48 -1.53 6.39
C GLY A 107 -15.23 -1.72 5.08
N VAL A 108 -15.29 -0.68 4.26
CA VAL A 108 -15.92 -0.76 2.93
C VAL A 108 -15.21 -1.78 2.05
N LEU A 109 -13.87 -1.73 2.01
CA LEU A 109 -13.08 -2.64 1.19
C LEU A 109 -13.16 -4.09 1.67
N GLN A 110 -13.19 -4.32 2.99
CA GLN A 110 -13.42 -5.65 3.53
C GLN A 110 -14.82 -6.17 3.18
N TRP A 111 -15.83 -5.30 3.16
CA TRP A 111 -17.18 -5.68 2.73
C TRP A 111 -17.27 -6.01 1.23
N PHE A 112 -16.43 -5.39 0.40
CA PHE A 112 -16.35 -5.66 -1.04
C PHE A 112 -15.39 -6.81 -1.39
N ASP A 113 -14.72 -7.40 -0.40
CA ASP A 113 -13.65 -8.40 -0.59
C ASP A 113 -12.48 -7.89 -1.47
N ILE A 114 -12.13 -6.60 -1.30
CA ILE A 114 -11.05 -5.95 -2.05
C ILE A 114 -9.82 -5.80 -1.15
N PRO A 115 -8.65 -6.37 -1.53
CA PRO A 115 -7.43 -6.21 -0.77
C PRO A 115 -6.91 -4.77 -0.87
N GLN A 116 -6.31 -4.29 0.21
CA GLN A 116 -5.75 -2.93 0.30
C GLN A 116 -4.44 -2.85 1.07
N THR A 117 -3.69 -1.79 0.82
CA THR A 117 -2.43 -1.50 1.51
C THR A 117 -2.65 -1.02 2.95
N GLY A 118 -1.69 -1.34 3.82
CA GLY A 118 -1.64 -0.80 5.19
C GLY A 118 -2.45 -1.60 6.20
N SER A 119 -2.89 -0.92 7.25
CA SER A 119 -3.58 -1.51 8.40
C SER A 119 -5.02 -1.91 8.07
N GLY A 120 -5.50 -2.98 8.72
CA GLY A 120 -6.92 -3.35 8.73
C GLY A 120 -7.74 -2.48 9.70
N ILE A 121 -9.07 -2.71 9.74
CA ILE A 121 -10.05 -1.86 10.44
C ILE A 121 -9.65 -1.53 11.88
N LEU A 122 -9.42 -2.56 12.71
CA LEU A 122 -9.16 -2.37 14.13
C LEU A 122 -7.86 -1.60 14.38
N ALA A 123 -6.80 -1.93 13.63
CA ALA A 123 -5.51 -1.27 13.77
C ALA A 123 -5.58 0.21 13.34
N SER A 124 -6.28 0.52 12.25
CA SER A 124 -6.53 1.89 11.80
C SER A 124 -7.34 2.69 12.83
N ALA A 125 -8.47 2.15 13.30
CA ALA A 125 -9.33 2.80 14.29
C ALA A 125 -8.59 3.08 15.62
N LEU A 126 -7.80 2.12 16.10
CA LEU A 126 -6.99 2.31 17.30
C LEU A 126 -5.87 3.33 17.07
N GLY A 127 -5.14 3.22 15.95
CA GLY A 127 -4.03 4.12 15.63
C GLY A 127 -4.46 5.59 15.55
N MET A 128 -5.66 5.86 15.05
CA MET A 128 -6.23 7.21 15.02
C MET A 128 -6.62 7.73 16.42
N ASP A 129 -7.03 6.84 17.34
CA ASP A 129 -7.39 7.20 18.70
C ASP A 129 -6.20 7.13 19.65
N LYS A 130 -5.60 8.29 19.91
CA LYS A 130 -4.44 8.43 20.80
C LYS A 130 -4.71 7.97 22.23
N VAL A 131 -5.92 8.19 22.76
CA VAL A 131 -6.27 7.81 24.13
C VAL A 131 -6.34 6.30 24.24
N ARG A 132 -7.10 5.67 23.33
CA ARG A 132 -7.26 4.21 23.29
C ARG A 132 -5.95 3.49 22.97
N THR A 133 -5.14 4.03 22.07
CA THR A 133 -3.77 3.51 21.82
C THR A 133 -2.92 3.55 23.08
N LYS A 134 -2.92 4.67 23.82
CA LYS A 134 -2.17 4.79 25.09
C LYS A 134 -2.66 3.81 26.15
N GLN A 135 -3.97 3.65 26.29
CA GLN A 135 -4.57 2.67 27.21
C GLN A 135 -4.16 1.23 26.84
N LEU A 136 -4.19 0.89 25.54
CA LEU A 136 -3.75 -0.42 25.05
C LEU A 136 -2.27 -0.65 25.36
N TRP A 137 -1.41 0.34 25.10
CA TRP A 137 0.01 0.26 25.42
C TRP A 137 0.24 0.01 26.92
N GLN A 138 -0.44 0.77 27.79
CA GLN A 138 -0.35 0.55 29.24
C GLN A 138 -0.81 -0.86 29.65
N GLY A 139 -1.91 -1.35 29.08
CA GLY A 139 -2.40 -2.71 29.32
C GLY A 139 -1.42 -3.80 28.88
N CYS A 140 -0.64 -3.55 27.83
CA CYS A 140 0.40 -4.44 27.33
C CYS A 140 1.78 -4.23 27.98
N GLY A 141 1.92 -3.31 28.94
CA GLY A 141 3.21 -2.99 29.58
C GLY A 141 4.18 -2.19 28.69
N LEU A 142 3.69 -1.57 27.61
CA LEU A 142 4.48 -0.69 26.74
C LEU A 142 4.52 0.74 27.32
N ALA A 143 5.70 1.36 27.26
CA ALA A 143 5.91 2.69 27.78
C ALA A 143 5.12 3.75 26.98
N THR A 144 4.44 4.65 27.69
CA THR A 144 3.81 5.83 27.10
C THR A 144 3.85 7.00 28.07
N ALA A 145 3.94 8.23 27.54
CA ALA A 145 3.90 9.42 28.38
C ALA A 145 2.60 9.45 29.22
N PRO A 146 2.69 9.75 30.53
CA PRO A 146 1.51 9.93 31.37
C PRO A 146 0.55 10.95 30.76
N PHE A 147 -0.75 10.68 30.86
CA PHE A 147 -1.78 11.55 30.28
C PHE A 147 -3.01 11.65 31.18
N SER A 148 -3.81 12.68 30.95
CA SER A 148 -5.15 12.83 31.53
C SER A 148 -6.13 13.18 30.42
N LEU A 149 -7.33 12.61 30.51
CA LEU A 149 -8.43 12.90 29.59
C LEU A 149 -9.17 14.13 30.10
N LEU A 150 -9.37 15.11 29.22
CA LEU A 150 -10.19 16.28 29.49
C LEU A 150 -11.44 16.24 28.60
N THR A 151 -12.58 16.53 29.20
CA THR A 151 -13.87 16.71 28.53
C THR A 151 -14.32 18.17 28.67
N ALA A 152 -15.38 18.54 27.97
CA ALA A 152 -15.97 19.88 28.07
C ALA A 152 -16.40 20.24 29.52
N GLU A 153 -16.72 19.23 30.32
CA GLU A 153 -17.18 19.36 31.70
C GLU A 153 -16.04 19.26 32.73
N THR A 154 -14.79 19.11 32.29
CA THR A 154 -13.67 18.99 33.22
C THR A 154 -13.36 20.34 33.85
N ASP A 155 -13.49 20.42 35.17
CA ASP A 155 -13.06 21.59 35.95
C ASP A 155 -11.53 21.64 36.04
N LEU A 156 -10.94 22.51 35.21
CA LEU A 156 -9.49 22.71 35.13
C LEU A 156 -8.89 23.28 36.43
N ALA A 157 -9.69 23.97 37.25
CA ALA A 157 -9.22 24.57 38.50
C ALA A 157 -9.20 23.55 39.64
N ALA A 158 -10.18 22.63 39.68
CA ALA A 158 -10.19 21.51 40.63
C ALA A 158 -9.16 20.42 40.27
N SER A 159 -8.79 20.32 38.99
CA SER A 159 -7.80 19.37 38.50
C SER A 159 -6.38 19.92 38.73
N GLY A 160 -5.92 19.89 39.98
CA GLY A 160 -4.61 20.44 40.38
C GLY A 160 -3.43 19.83 39.61
N GLN A 161 -2.53 20.70 39.14
CA GLN A 161 -1.19 20.39 38.58
C GLN A 161 -1.15 19.47 37.33
N HIS A 162 -1.73 19.90 36.20
CA HIS A 162 -1.53 19.25 34.89
C HIS A 162 -0.22 19.59 34.16
N ALA A 163 0.70 20.34 34.78
CA ALA A 163 1.91 20.83 34.11
C ALA A 163 2.91 19.74 33.64
N ARG A 164 2.62 18.45 33.91
CA ARG A 164 3.47 17.31 33.51
C ARG A 164 2.78 16.26 32.64
N PHE A 165 1.52 16.46 32.24
CA PHE A 165 0.75 15.48 31.47
C PHE A 165 0.45 16.01 30.06
N THR A 166 0.54 15.14 29.06
CA THR A 166 -0.08 15.43 27.76
C THR A 166 -1.59 15.36 27.93
N THR A 167 -2.30 16.46 27.65
CA THR A 167 -3.75 16.55 27.76
C THR A 167 -4.41 16.22 26.42
N TYR A 168 -5.38 15.32 26.43
CA TYR A 168 -6.22 15.03 25.25
C TYR A 168 -7.63 15.52 25.50
N TYR A 169 -8.15 16.31 24.55
CA TYR A 169 -9.55 16.72 24.54
C TYR A 169 -10.38 15.68 23.77
N GLN A 170 -11.42 15.16 24.42
CA GLN A 170 -12.38 14.26 23.76
C GLN A 170 -13.67 15.03 23.49
N ALA A 171 -13.85 15.46 22.24
CA ALA A 171 -15.13 15.98 21.76
C ALA A 171 -16.16 14.83 21.70
N ARG A 172 -17.39 15.09 22.14
CA ARG A 172 -18.50 14.14 21.92
C ARG A 172 -18.80 14.06 20.42
N SER A 173 -18.97 12.83 19.94
CA SER A 173 -19.39 12.52 18.57
C SER A 173 -20.82 12.96 18.28
#